data_AF-A0A2D1STX0-F1
#
_entry.id   AF-A0A2D1STX0-F1
#
_cell.length_a   1.000
_cell.length_b   1.000
_cell.length_c   1.000
_cell.angle_alpha   90.00
_cell.angle_beta   90.00
_cell.angle_gamma   90.00
#
_symmetry.space_group_name_H-M   'P 1'
#
loop_
_entity.id
_entity.type
_entity.pdbx_description
1 polymer ?
#
loop_
_entity_poly.entity_id
_entity_poly.type
_entity_poly.pdbx_seq_one_letter_code
_entity_poly.pdbx_strand_id
1 'polypeptide(L)'
;MFLKTVKLKDEFVPNTASYPFSIPALAQLKELSFDNAVTFFVGENGSGKSTLLEGMADQIGFNPAGGSKQNFQAYDVHAAESSLGEYLRLSWMPRVTEGFFLRAETFYQFASHIDEVDMSGYRDYGGKSLHAQSHGESFFSLFQHRFKGNAIYLLDEPEAALSPNRQLAFLRLMHDLLKEGNVQFIIATHSPILLGYPDAQIYQFDESGIESIAYSDTEHYQVTSYFLQHRERMLEQLFKEDD
;
A
#
# COMPACT_ATOMS: atom_id res chain seq x y z
N MET A 1 -14.16 3.99 -9.83
CA MET A 1 -12.78 4.50 -9.79
C MET A 1 -12.81 5.98 -9.47
N PHE A 2 -11.96 6.45 -8.56
CA PHE A 2 -12.02 7.81 -8.01
C PHE A 2 -10.80 8.62 -8.38
N LEU A 3 -9.63 8.23 -7.86
CA LEU A 3 -8.36 8.85 -8.16
C LEU A 3 -8.00 8.52 -9.60
N LYS A 4 -7.69 9.56 -10.38
CA LYS A 4 -7.34 9.45 -11.80
C LYS A 4 -5.88 9.71 -12.04
N THR A 5 -5.30 10.68 -11.35
CA THR A 5 -3.88 10.98 -11.50
C THR A 5 -3.25 11.47 -10.20
N VAL A 6 -1.97 11.20 -10.03
CA VAL A 6 -1.08 11.84 -9.07
C VAL A 6 0.00 12.58 -9.85
N LYS A 7 0.23 13.85 -9.55
CA LYS A 7 1.27 14.66 -10.20
C LYS A 7 2.15 15.33 -9.17
N LEU A 8 3.41 15.53 -9.50
CA LEU A 8 4.28 16.41 -8.74
C LEU A 8 3.98 17.87 -9.10
N LYS A 9 3.97 18.77 -8.11
CA LYS A 9 3.83 20.21 -8.33
C LYS A 9 5.19 20.76 -8.76
N ASP A 10 5.32 21.07 -10.05
CA ASP A 10 6.56 21.59 -10.65
C ASP A 10 7.13 22.84 -9.93
N GLU A 11 6.26 23.64 -9.31
CA GLU A 11 6.60 24.96 -8.74
C GLU A 11 7.28 24.89 -7.35
N PHE A 12 7.45 23.71 -6.75
CA PHE A 12 7.83 23.58 -5.34
C PHE A 12 8.96 22.58 -5.02
N VAL A 13 9.60 21.92 -5.99
CA VAL A 13 10.67 20.95 -5.67
C VAL A 13 11.91 21.70 -5.12
N PRO A 14 12.23 21.62 -3.81
CA PRO A 14 13.20 22.53 -3.19
C PRO A 14 14.65 22.19 -3.58
N ASN A 15 14.96 20.88 -3.62
CA ASN A 15 16.29 20.35 -3.92
C ASN A 15 16.20 18.86 -4.28
N THR A 16 16.67 18.48 -5.48
CA THR A 16 16.69 17.09 -5.95
C THR A 16 17.72 16.22 -5.22
N ALA A 17 18.65 16.81 -4.48
CA ALA A 17 19.65 16.08 -3.68
C ALA A 17 19.16 15.75 -2.26
N SER A 18 17.98 16.23 -1.85
CA SER A 18 17.40 15.93 -0.54
C SER A 18 16.20 15.00 -0.64
N TYR A 19 16.01 14.16 0.37
CA TYR A 19 14.81 13.34 0.51
C TYR A 19 13.54 14.22 0.50
N PRO A 20 12.44 13.80 -0.16
CA PRO A 20 12.27 12.54 -0.90
C PRO A 20 12.75 12.58 -2.35
N PHE A 21 13.18 13.74 -2.87
CA PHE A 21 13.58 13.93 -4.27
C PHE A 21 14.95 13.34 -4.61
N SER A 22 15.74 12.93 -3.61
CA SER A 22 16.95 12.14 -3.83
C SER A 22 16.64 10.71 -4.31
N ILE A 23 15.39 10.26 -4.21
CA ILE A 23 14.95 8.95 -4.73
C ILE A 23 14.72 9.10 -6.25
N PRO A 24 15.44 8.34 -7.10
CA PRO A 24 15.38 8.50 -8.55
C PRO A 24 13.97 8.40 -9.15
N ALA A 25 13.18 7.42 -8.69
CA ALA A 25 11.80 7.21 -9.14
C ALA A 25 10.90 8.44 -8.88
N LEU A 26 11.08 9.09 -7.72
CA LEU A 26 10.27 10.24 -7.32
C LEU A 26 10.76 11.54 -7.94
N ALA A 27 12.08 11.70 -8.14
CA ALA A 27 12.64 12.84 -8.87
C ALA A 27 12.13 12.93 -10.32
N GLN A 28 11.85 11.79 -10.94
CA GLN A 28 11.40 11.70 -12.32
C GLN A 28 9.88 11.66 -12.46
N LEU A 29 9.15 11.56 -11.33
CA LEU A 29 7.69 11.53 -11.31
C LEU A 29 7.12 12.88 -11.78
N LYS A 30 6.52 12.87 -12.97
CA LYS A 30 5.71 13.99 -13.48
C LYS A 30 4.23 13.75 -13.19
N GLU A 31 3.76 12.58 -13.62
CA GLU A 31 2.36 12.18 -13.54
C GLU A 31 2.25 10.66 -13.55
N LEU A 32 1.40 10.14 -12.68
CA LEU A 32 0.99 8.74 -12.65
C LEU A 32 -0.52 8.69 -12.87
N SER A 33 -0.98 7.89 -13.84
CA SER A 33 -2.41 7.66 -14.10
C SER A 33 -2.91 6.41 -13.39
N PHE A 34 -4.19 6.38 -13.05
CA PHE A 34 -4.85 5.19 -12.52
C PHE A 34 -6.00 4.83 -13.45
N ASP A 35 -5.78 3.77 -14.21
CA ASP A 35 -6.68 3.32 -15.27
C ASP A 35 -7.50 2.09 -14.83
N ASN A 36 -7.06 1.43 -13.75
CA ASN A 36 -7.70 0.23 -13.17
C ASN A 36 -8.08 0.47 -11.70
N ALA A 37 -9.02 -0.34 -11.19
CA ALA A 37 -9.50 -0.22 -9.81
C ALA A 37 -8.50 -0.75 -8.78
N VAL A 38 -7.55 -1.59 -9.22
CA VAL A 38 -6.45 -2.11 -8.41
C VAL A 38 -5.14 -1.69 -9.07
N THR A 39 -4.29 -1.03 -8.30
CA THR A 39 -2.95 -0.64 -8.72
C THR A 39 -1.93 -1.15 -7.69
N PHE A 40 -0.86 -1.78 -8.18
CA PHE A 40 0.26 -2.21 -7.35
C PHE A 40 1.50 -1.37 -7.62
N PHE A 41 2.24 -1.05 -6.57
CA PHE A 41 3.59 -0.49 -6.63
C PHE A 41 4.58 -1.58 -6.23
N VAL A 42 5.57 -1.82 -7.09
CA VAL A 42 6.65 -2.81 -6.91
C VAL A 42 8.01 -2.16 -7.13
N GLY A 43 9.06 -2.78 -6.63
CA GLY A 43 10.44 -2.29 -6.70
C GLY A 43 11.20 -2.55 -5.41
N GLU A 44 12.50 -2.28 -5.39
CA GLU A 44 13.36 -2.55 -4.24
C GLU A 44 13.01 -1.70 -2.99
N ASN A 45 13.54 -2.09 -1.84
CA ASN A 45 13.39 -1.31 -0.61
C ASN A 45 14.08 0.05 -0.80
N GLY A 46 13.39 1.14 -0.41
CA GLY A 46 13.91 2.50 -0.62
C GLY A 46 13.65 3.09 -2.02
N SER A 47 12.96 2.38 -2.92
CA SER A 47 12.62 2.91 -4.27
C SER A 47 11.54 4.00 -4.28
N GLY A 48 10.96 4.35 -3.13
CA GLY A 48 9.98 5.44 -2.99
C GLY A 48 8.50 5.03 -3.05
N LYS A 49 8.18 3.74 -3.10
CA LYS A 49 6.79 3.22 -3.09
C LYS A 49 5.99 3.73 -1.89
N SER A 50 6.49 3.46 -0.68
CA SER A 50 5.83 3.84 0.58
C SER A 50 5.79 5.36 0.72
N THR A 51 6.86 6.07 0.34
CA THR A 51 6.91 7.54 0.34
C THR A 51 5.83 8.16 -0.55
N LEU A 52 5.61 7.63 -1.77
CA LEU A 52 4.53 8.10 -2.64
C LEU A 52 3.15 7.77 -2.07
N LEU A 53 2.99 6.55 -1.52
CA LEU A 53 1.75 6.09 -0.92
C LEU A 53 1.36 6.96 0.30
N GLU A 54 2.32 7.29 1.16
CA GLU A 54 2.17 8.20 2.29
C GLU A 54 1.81 9.62 1.83
N GLY A 55 2.47 10.14 0.79
CA GLY A 55 2.13 11.43 0.19
C GLY A 55 0.70 11.49 -0.33
N MET A 56 0.22 10.42 -0.95
CA MET A 56 -1.17 10.31 -1.36
C MET A 56 -2.11 10.25 -0.16
N ALA A 57 -1.78 9.46 0.86
CA ALA A 57 -2.58 9.34 2.08
C ALA A 57 -2.76 10.70 2.78
N ASP A 58 -1.67 11.45 2.92
CA ASP A 58 -1.68 12.81 3.48
C ASP A 58 -2.57 13.77 2.67
N GLN A 59 -2.42 13.81 1.34
CA GLN A 59 -3.26 14.66 0.48
C GLN A 59 -4.75 14.29 0.49
N ILE A 60 -5.09 13.03 0.80
CA ILE A 60 -6.49 12.60 1.00
C ILE A 60 -7.00 13.02 2.39
N GLY A 61 -6.12 13.15 3.37
CA GLY A 61 -6.43 13.41 4.78
C GLY A 61 -6.55 12.13 5.61
N PHE A 62 -5.87 11.05 5.22
CA PHE A 62 -5.70 9.85 6.05
C PHE A 62 -4.53 10.03 7.03
N ASN A 63 -4.58 9.33 8.16
CA ASN A 63 -3.52 9.40 9.16
C ASN A 63 -2.29 8.57 8.70
N PRO A 64 -1.08 9.15 8.59
CA PRO A 64 0.13 8.43 8.19
C PRO A 64 0.50 7.25 9.09
N ALA A 65 0.14 7.29 10.39
CA ALA A 65 0.34 6.18 11.33
C ALA A 65 -0.64 5.01 11.10
N GLY A 66 -1.52 5.11 10.10
CA GLY A 66 -2.59 4.18 9.81
C GLY A 66 -3.93 4.72 10.31
N GLY A 67 -4.95 4.65 9.47
CA GLY A 67 -6.28 5.14 9.84
C GLY A 67 -7.07 5.79 8.71
N SER A 68 -8.33 6.07 9.03
CA SER A 68 -9.21 6.92 8.22
C SER A 68 -9.14 8.38 8.69
N LYS A 69 -9.81 9.29 7.98
CA LYS A 69 -9.92 10.71 8.38
C LYS A 69 -10.45 10.92 9.81
N GLN A 70 -11.28 10.01 10.32
CA GLN A 70 -11.80 10.08 11.70
C GLN A 70 -10.71 9.82 12.75
N ASN A 71 -9.63 9.13 12.39
CA ASN A 71 -8.48 8.84 13.25
C ASN A 71 -7.40 9.94 13.16
N PHE A 72 -7.61 11.00 12.39
CA PHE A 72 -6.61 12.04 12.11
C PHE A 72 -6.38 12.99 13.30
N GLN A 73 -7.41 13.25 14.14
CA GLN A 73 -7.32 14.25 15.22
C GLN A 73 -6.85 13.71 16.57
N ALA A 74 -6.67 12.39 16.71
CA ALA A 74 -6.41 11.75 18.00
C ALA A 74 -4.96 11.25 18.16
N TYR A 75 -4.09 11.55 17.19
CA TYR A 75 -2.66 11.26 17.23
C TYR A 75 -1.89 12.53 17.56
N ASP A 76 -1.29 12.60 18.75
CA ASP A 76 -0.17 13.49 19.08
C ASP A 76 1.14 12.69 18.99
N VAL A 77 1.25 11.88 17.94
CA VAL A 77 2.55 11.42 17.45
C VAL A 77 2.95 12.55 16.55
N HIS A 78 4.03 13.28 16.88
CA HIS A 78 4.69 14.26 16.01
C HIS A 78 4.35 13.92 14.57
N ALA A 79 3.41 14.67 13.98
CA ALA A 79 2.89 14.35 12.66
C ALA A 79 4.12 14.11 11.81
N ALA A 80 4.35 12.86 11.39
CA ALA A 80 5.35 12.58 10.39
C ALA A 80 4.77 13.25 9.16
N GLU A 81 5.01 14.55 9.03
CA GLU A 81 4.61 15.35 7.89
C GLU A 81 5.05 14.54 6.69
N SER A 82 4.10 14.18 5.83
CA SER A 82 4.46 13.40 4.67
C SER A 82 5.47 14.21 3.89
N SER A 83 6.67 13.65 3.77
CA SER A 83 7.78 14.30 3.06
C SER A 83 7.44 14.68 1.62
N LEU A 84 6.45 14.01 1.02
CA LEU A 84 6.00 14.25 -0.35
C LEU A 84 4.61 14.89 -0.44
N GLY A 85 3.78 14.81 0.60
CA GLY A 85 2.36 15.19 0.56
C GLY A 85 2.10 16.59 0.01
N GLU A 86 2.78 17.61 0.54
CA GLU A 86 2.63 19.00 0.10
C GLU A 86 3.00 19.23 -1.38
N TYR A 87 3.85 18.37 -1.94
CA TYR A 87 4.31 18.45 -3.32
C TYR A 87 3.44 17.68 -4.31
N LEU A 88 2.45 16.92 -3.83
CA LEU A 88 1.55 16.15 -4.71
C LEU A 88 0.27 16.90 -5.03
N ARG A 89 -0.22 16.68 -6.26
CA ARG A 89 -1.55 17.09 -6.71
C ARG A 89 -2.33 15.87 -7.18
N LEU A 90 -3.46 15.62 -6.51
CA LEU A 90 -4.37 14.51 -6.82
C LEU A 90 -5.53 14.99 -7.70
N SER A 91 -5.82 14.26 -8.78
CA SER A 91 -6.99 14.49 -9.65
C SER A 91 -8.02 13.38 -9.48
N TRP A 92 -9.31 13.74 -9.42
CA TRP A 92 -10.39 12.84 -9.00
C TRP A 92 -11.62 12.92 -9.91
N MET A 93 -12.36 11.82 -10.02
CA MET A 93 -13.68 11.79 -10.66
C MET A 93 -14.53 10.58 -10.21
N PRO A 94 -15.50 10.75 -9.28
CA PRO A 94 -15.69 11.87 -8.37
C PRO A 94 -14.64 11.88 -7.25
N ARG A 95 -14.56 12.97 -6.49
CA ARG A 95 -13.72 13.02 -5.28
C ARG A 95 -14.28 12.10 -4.20
N VAL A 96 -13.42 11.29 -3.60
CA VAL A 96 -13.72 10.46 -2.43
C VAL A 96 -12.76 10.82 -1.31
N THR A 97 -13.27 10.84 -0.08
CA THR A 97 -12.45 11.03 1.14
C THR A 97 -12.67 9.90 2.15
N GLU A 98 -13.58 8.98 1.83
CA GLU A 98 -13.78 7.75 2.58
C GLU A 98 -12.75 6.71 2.16
N GLY A 99 -12.22 5.98 3.13
CA GLY A 99 -11.15 5.04 2.89
C GLY A 99 -10.25 4.84 4.10
N PHE A 100 -9.10 4.24 3.84
CA PHE A 100 -8.17 3.85 4.88
C PHE A 100 -6.75 3.78 4.32
N PHE A 101 -5.78 4.33 5.05
CA PHE A 101 -4.36 4.06 4.85
C PHE A 101 -3.88 3.06 5.90
N LEU A 102 -3.19 2.02 5.48
CA LEU A 102 -2.71 0.97 6.38
C LEU A 102 -1.27 0.62 6.05
N ARG A 103 -0.43 0.59 7.09
CA ARG A 103 0.94 0.08 7.02
C ARG A 103 1.07 -1.08 7.98
N ALA A 104 1.67 -2.17 7.53
CA ALA A 104 1.84 -3.34 8.39
C ALA A 104 2.72 -3.02 9.62
N GLU A 105 3.74 -2.17 9.47
CA GLU A 105 4.66 -1.80 10.56
C GLU A 105 4.02 -0.99 11.68
N THR A 106 3.06 -0.10 11.37
CA THR A 106 2.39 0.74 12.37
C THR A 106 1.08 0.13 12.88
N PHE A 107 0.67 -1.04 12.36
CA PHE A 107 -0.60 -1.66 12.69
C PHE A 107 -0.77 -1.94 14.19
N TYR A 108 0.31 -2.28 14.89
CA TYR A 108 0.27 -2.48 16.34
C TYR A 108 -0.13 -1.19 17.09
N GLN A 109 0.46 -0.05 16.71
CA GLN A 109 0.14 1.25 17.31
C GLN A 109 -1.30 1.66 17.00
N PHE A 110 -1.74 1.39 15.77
CA PHE A 110 -3.14 1.57 15.39
C PHE A 110 -4.08 0.72 16.25
N ALA A 111 -3.77 -0.56 16.48
CA ALA A 111 -4.56 -1.43 17.35
C ALA A 111 -4.63 -0.92 18.79
N SER A 112 -3.51 -0.44 19.36
CA SER A 112 -3.47 0.14 20.70
C SER A 112 -4.36 1.36 20.81
N HIS A 113 -4.31 2.24 19.80
CA HIS A 113 -5.14 3.42 19.76
C HIS A 113 -6.63 3.08 19.73
N ILE A 114 -7.04 2.11 18.90
CA ILE A 114 -8.45 1.67 18.85
C ILE A 114 -8.93 1.16 20.21
N ASP A 115 -8.09 0.43 20.94
CA ASP A 115 -8.45 -0.03 22.29
C ASP A 115 -8.63 1.13 23.29
N GLU A 116 -7.96 2.27 23.08
CA GLU A 116 -8.10 3.47 23.92
C GLU A 116 -9.33 4.33 23.57
N VAL A 117 -9.63 4.48 22.28
CA VAL A 117 -10.66 5.43 21.81
C VAL A 117 -11.99 4.80 21.43
N ASP A 118 -12.05 3.47 21.25
CA ASP A 118 -13.29 2.83 20.84
C ASP A 118 -14.32 2.83 21.97
N MET A 119 -15.42 3.54 21.72
CA MET A 119 -16.60 3.58 22.59
C MET A 119 -17.75 2.71 22.03
N SER A 120 -17.52 2.03 20.89
CA SER A 120 -18.56 1.30 20.15
C SER A 120 -18.65 -0.18 20.55
N GLY A 121 -17.68 -0.68 21.32
CA GLY A 121 -17.50 -2.10 21.60
C GLY A 121 -16.89 -2.83 20.41
N TYR A 122 -15.96 -2.19 19.70
CA TYR A 122 -15.19 -2.71 18.56
C TYR A 122 -16.06 -3.14 17.38
N ARG A 123 -17.22 -2.51 17.17
CA ARG A 123 -18.18 -2.93 16.13
C ARG A 123 -17.58 -2.90 14.74
N ASP A 124 -16.79 -1.87 14.44
CA ASP A 124 -16.07 -1.74 13.17
C ASP A 124 -14.79 -2.61 13.11
N TYR A 125 -14.54 -3.45 14.11
CA TYR A 125 -13.34 -4.29 14.28
C TYR A 125 -13.64 -5.72 14.75
N GLY A 126 -14.88 -6.20 14.54
CA GLY A 126 -15.27 -7.59 14.83
C GLY A 126 -15.72 -7.87 16.27
N GLY A 127 -16.06 -6.83 17.03
CA GLY A 127 -16.68 -6.92 18.35
C GLY A 127 -15.72 -7.28 19.50
N LYS A 128 -14.40 -7.27 19.24
CA LYS A 128 -13.35 -7.46 20.24
C LYS A 128 -12.13 -6.63 19.90
N SER A 129 -11.31 -6.34 20.93
CA SER A 129 -10.03 -5.66 20.78
C SER A 129 -9.16 -6.29 19.69
N LEU A 130 -8.42 -5.45 18.96
CA LEU A 130 -7.46 -5.89 17.96
C LEU A 130 -6.22 -6.54 18.60
N HIS A 131 -5.92 -6.24 19.87
CA HIS A 131 -4.87 -6.93 20.63
C HIS A 131 -5.28 -8.31 21.14
N ALA A 132 -6.58 -8.57 21.27
CA ALA A 132 -7.12 -9.87 21.66
C ALA A 132 -7.23 -10.88 20.49
N GLN A 133 -6.58 -10.58 19.36
CA GLN A 133 -6.62 -11.33 18.11
C GLN A 133 -5.20 -11.63 17.64
N SER A 134 -5.00 -12.69 16.84
CA SER A 134 -3.70 -12.87 16.18
C SER A 134 -3.46 -11.74 15.17
N HIS A 135 -2.20 -11.36 14.90
CA HIS A 135 -1.88 -10.25 13.98
C HIS A 135 -2.63 -10.34 12.63
N GLY A 136 -2.66 -11.54 12.03
CA GLY A 136 -3.38 -11.76 10.78
C GLY A 136 -4.91 -11.76 10.92
N GLU A 137 -5.48 -12.05 12.09
CA GLU A 137 -6.93 -11.94 12.35
C GLU A 137 -7.35 -10.50 12.56
N SER A 138 -6.60 -9.75 13.38
CA SER A 138 -6.83 -8.32 13.61
C SER A 138 -6.81 -7.55 12.29
N PHE A 139 -5.82 -7.87 11.44
CA PHE A 139 -5.71 -7.31 10.10
C PHE A 139 -6.98 -7.62 9.30
N PHE A 140 -7.38 -8.88 9.21
CA PHE A 140 -8.56 -9.29 8.43
C PHE A 140 -9.88 -8.74 8.98
N SER A 141 -10.00 -8.60 10.31
CA SER A 141 -11.16 -8.01 10.97
C SER A 141 -11.34 -6.55 10.56
N LEU A 142 -10.23 -5.79 10.47
CA LEU A 142 -10.25 -4.45 9.92
C LEU A 142 -10.81 -4.43 8.49
N PHE A 143 -10.33 -5.31 7.60
CA PHE A 143 -10.86 -5.39 6.23
C PHE A 143 -12.34 -5.74 6.19
N GLN A 144 -12.77 -6.73 6.97
CA GLN A 144 -14.15 -7.21 6.92
C GLN A 144 -15.17 -6.20 7.47
N HIS A 145 -14.77 -5.40 8.45
CA HIS A 145 -15.71 -4.55 9.17
C HIS A 145 -15.55 -3.05 8.86
N ARG A 146 -14.34 -2.59 8.55
CA ARG A 146 -14.08 -1.18 8.24
C ARG A 146 -14.13 -0.88 6.75
N PHE A 147 -13.82 -1.85 5.90
CA PHE A 147 -13.82 -1.62 4.46
C PHE A 147 -15.25 -1.75 3.93
N LYS A 148 -15.65 -0.78 3.11
CA LYS A 148 -17.01 -0.52 2.66
C LYS A 148 -16.94 -0.04 1.20
N GLY A 149 -18.05 -0.11 0.50
CA GLY A 149 -18.15 0.48 -0.84
C GLY A 149 -18.00 2.00 -0.82
N ASN A 150 -17.68 2.59 -1.97
CA ASN A 150 -17.48 4.03 -2.16
C ASN A 150 -16.26 4.60 -1.44
N ALA A 151 -15.12 3.90 -1.51
CA ALA A 151 -13.91 4.23 -0.76
C ALA A 151 -12.62 3.95 -1.55
N ILE A 152 -11.53 4.59 -1.13
CA ILE A 152 -10.16 4.34 -1.61
C ILE A 152 -9.29 3.75 -0.49
N TYR A 153 -8.55 2.69 -0.81
CA TYR A 153 -7.68 1.99 0.14
C TYR A 153 -6.23 2.08 -0.31
N LEU A 154 -5.39 2.61 0.57
CA LEU A 154 -3.95 2.70 0.39
C LEU A 154 -3.29 1.72 1.35
N LEU A 155 -2.56 0.73 0.84
CA LEU A 155 -2.00 -0.34 1.68
C LEU A 155 -0.49 -0.49 1.42
N ASP A 156 0.30 -0.44 2.47
CA ASP A 156 1.76 -0.57 2.44
C ASP A 156 2.16 -1.91 3.05
N GLU A 157 2.70 -2.79 2.21
CA GLU A 157 3.17 -4.15 2.54
C GLU A 157 2.15 -4.98 3.36
N PRO A 158 0.87 -5.08 2.93
CA PRO A 158 -0.14 -5.82 3.69
C PRO A 158 0.21 -7.30 3.89
N GLU A 159 1.05 -7.88 3.04
CA GLU A 159 1.54 -9.25 3.15
C GLU A 159 2.41 -9.51 4.39
N ALA A 160 3.05 -8.49 4.97
CA ALA A 160 3.93 -8.67 6.12
C ALA A 160 3.19 -9.22 7.35
N ALA A 161 1.88 -8.98 7.44
CA ALA A 161 1.01 -9.52 8.48
C ALA A 161 0.26 -10.81 8.07
N LEU A 162 0.46 -11.31 6.84
CA LEU A 162 -0.38 -12.34 6.23
C LEU A 162 0.41 -13.55 5.72
N SER A 163 0.00 -14.74 6.15
CA SER A 163 0.45 -15.99 5.52
C SER A 163 -0.05 -16.11 4.06
N PRO A 164 0.57 -16.95 3.21
CA PRO A 164 0.15 -17.11 1.81
C PRO A 164 -1.35 -17.39 1.62
N ASN A 165 -1.93 -18.26 2.44
CA ASN A 165 -3.38 -18.55 2.39
C ASN A 165 -4.23 -17.32 2.77
N ARG A 166 -3.75 -16.48 3.70
CA ARG A 166 -4.45 -15.25 4.07
C ARG A 166 -4.31 -14.17 3.00
N GLN A 167 -3.21 -14.15 2.24
CA GLN A 167 -3.08 -13.29 1.06
C GLN A 167 -4.09 -13.69 -0.03
N LEU A 168 -4.29 -14.98 -0.27
CA LEU A 168 -5.35 -15.47 -1.18
C LEU A 168 -6.76 -15.09 -0.68
N ALA A 169 -7.01 -15.20 0.63
CA ALA A 169 -8.26 -14.74 1.23
C ALA A 169 -8.44 -13.22 1.08
N PHE A 170 -7.36 -12.45 1.17
CA PHE A 170 -7.37 -11.00 0.96
C PHE A 170 -7.70 -10.64 -0.49
N LEU A 171 -7.12 -11.32 -1.49
CA LEU A 171 -7.52 -11.17 -2.90
C LEU A 171 -9.01 -11.43 -3.11
N ARG A 172 -9.56 -12.46 -2.45
CA ARG A 172 -11.00 -12.75 -2.51
C ARG A 172 -11.84 -11.61 -1.92
N LEU A 173 -11.43 -11.07 -0.77
CA LEU A 173 -12.10 -9.94 -0.14
C LEU A 173 -12.07 -8.69 -1.02
N MET A 174 -10.92 -8.36 -1.62
CA MET A 174 -10.80 -7.26 -2.59
C MET A 174 -11.77 -7.45 -3.75
N HIS A 175 -11.83 -8.66 -4.30
CA HIS A 175 -12.73 -9.00 -5.41
C HIS A 175 -14.20 -8.80 -5.07
N ASP A 176 -14.61 -9.22 -3.87
CA ASP A 176 -16.00 -9.06 -3.42
C ASP A 176 -16.33 -7.56 -3.21
N LEU A 177 -15.44 -6.77 -2.59
CA LEU A 177 -15.61 -5.32 -2.43
C LEU A 177 -15.71 -4.57 -3.77
N LEU A 178 -14.91 -4.96 -4.76
CA LEU A 178 -14.91 -4.36 -6.10
C LEU A 178 -16.18 -4.72 -6.89
N LYS A 179 -16.79 -5.88 -6.61
CA LYS A 179 -18.07 -6.27 -7.21
C LYS A 179 -19.27 -5.54 -6.61
N GLU A 180 -19.26 -5.38 -5.29
CA GLU A 180 -20.40 -4.84 -4.55
C GLU A 180 -20.44 -3.31 -4.51
N GLY A 181 -19.27 -2.66 -4.64
CA GLY A 181 -19.16 -1.22 -4.50
C GLY A 181 -18.18 -0.58 -5.47
N ASN A 182 -18.24 0.75 -5.52
CA ASN A 182 -17.22 1.54 -6.19
C ASN A 182 -16.01 1.66 -5.26
N VAL A 183 -14.99 0.84 -5.47
CA VAL A 183 -13.78 0.78 -4.62
C VAL A 183 -12.53 0.98 -5.48
N GLN A 184 -11.48 1.54 -4.90
CA GLN A 184 -10.16 1.63 -5.52
C GLN A 184 -9.08 1.22 -4.52
N PHE A 185 -8.16 0.37 -4.94
CA PHE A 185 -7.01 -0.09 -4.17
C PHE A 185 -5.72 0.40 -4.81
N ILE A 186 -4.82 0.96 -4.00
CA ILE A 186 -3.44 1.25 -4.38
C ILE A 186 -2.54 0.62 -3.32
N ILE A 187 -1.73 -0.34 -3.73
CA ILE A 187 -1.05 -1.25 -2.80
C ILE A 187 0.45 -1.30 -3.14
N ALA A 188 1.32 -0.94 -2.20
CA ALA A 188 2.73 -1.26 -2.29
C ALA A 188 2.95 -2.68 -1.75
N THR A 189 3.56 -3.56 -2.54
CA THR A 189 3.74 -4.96 -2.16
C THR A 189 4.96 -5.58 -2.83
N HIS A 190 5.54 -6.57 -2.15
CA HIS A 190 6.56 -7.49 -2.61
C HIS A 190 5.99 -8.90 -2.82
N SER A 191 4.68 -9.10 -2.60
CA SER A 191 4.06 -10.41 -2.70
C SER A 191 3.71 -10.79 -4.15
N PRO A 192 4.32 -11.83 -4.72
CA PRO A 192 3.92 -12.35 -6.03
C PRO A 192 2.50 -12.95 -6.02
N ILE A 193 1.95 -13.28 -4.84
CA ILE A 193 0.57 -13.74 -4.70
C ILE A 193 -0.38 -12.56 -4.90
N LEU A 194 -0.15 -11.43 -4.21
CA LEU A 194 -1.02 -10.26 -4.32
C LEU A 194 -0.97 -9.64 -5.72
N LEU A 195 0.23 -9.56 -6.31
CA LEU A 195 0.43 -9.08 -7.68
C LEU A 195 -0.32 -9.90 -8.74
N GLY A 196 -0.72 -11.13 -8.42
CA GLY A 196 -1.52 -11.98 -9.31
C GLY A 196 -3.00 -11.61 -9.41
N TYR A 197 -3.46 -10.50 -8.82
CA TYR A 197 -4.85 -10.05 -8.97
C TYR A 197 -5.15 -9.68 -10.44
N PRO A 198 -6.27 -10.17 -11.03
CA PRO A 198 -6.59 -9.95 -12.43
C PRO A 198 -6.87 -8.47 -12.74
N ASP A 199 -6.56 -8.04 -13.95
CA ASP A 199 -6.80 -6.68 -14.45
C ASP A 199 -6.20 -5.58 -13.53
N ALA A 200 -5.15 -5.90 -12.77
CA ALA A 200 -4.42 -4.91 -11.99
C ALA A 200 -3.43 -4.13 -12.86
N GLN A 201 -3.26 -2.85 -12.54
CA GLN A 201 -2.18 -2.05 -13.09
C GLN A 201 -0.96 -2.18 -12.16
N ILE A 202 0.23 -2.45 -12.70
CA ILE A 202 1.45 -2.61 -11.89
C ILE A 202 2.44 -1.53 -12.32
N TYR A 203 2.97 -0.81 -11.34
CA TYR A 203 4.03 0.18 -11.51
C TYR A 203 5.31 -0.27 -10.81
N GLN A 204 6.39 -0.38 -11.58
CA GLN A 204 7.74 -0.62 -11.08
C GLN A 204 8.42 0.71 -10.75
N PHE A 205 9.06 0.76 -9.60
CA PHE A 205 9.85 1.88 -9.09
C PHE A 205 11.31 1.45 -9.08
N ASP A 206 12.14 2.13 -9.87
CA ASP A 206 13.57 1.85 -9.97
C ASP A 206 14.38 3.13 -10.22
N GLU A 207 15.67 2.98 -10.57
CA GLU A 207 16.54 4.11 -10.88
C GLU A 207 16.14 4.89 -12.14
N SER A 208 15.44 4.23 -13.08
CA SER A 208 15.01 4.81 -14.35
C SER A 208 13.70 5.59 -14.24
N GLY A 209 12.93 5.37 -13.17
CA GLY A 209 11.70 6.11 -12.93
C GLY A 209 10.58 5.25 -12.36
N ILE A 210 9.36 5.57 -12.79
CA ILE A 210 8.16 4.79 -12.50
C ILE A 210 7.56 4.37 -13.84
N GLU A 211 7.51 3.07 -14.09
CA GLU A 211 6.98 2.52 -15.35
C GLU A 211 5.92 1.45 -15.11
N SER A 212 4.99 1.31 -16.07
CA SER A 212 3.98 0.26 -15.98
C SER A 212 4.49 -1.02 -16.63
N ILE A 213 4.38 -2.13 -15.92
CA ILE A 213 4.89 -3.43 -16.35
C ILE A 213 3.82 -4.52 -16.21
N ALA A 214 4.02 -5.64 -16.91
CA ALA A 214 3.16 -6.80 -16.73
C ALA A 214 3.54 -7.59 -15.48
N TYR A 215 2.59 -8.36 -14.93
CA TYR A 215 2.81 -9.24 -13.78
C TYR A 215 4.01 -10.18 -13.96
N SER A 216 4.14 -10.80 -15.14
CA SER A 216 5.23 -11.72 -15.48
C SER A 216 6.60 -11.05 -15.55
N ASP A 217 6.62 -9.73 -15.70
CA ASP A 217 7.84 -8.94 -15.87
C ASP A 217 8.34 -8.42 -14.52
N THR A 218 7.54 -8.54 -13.46
CA THR A 218 7.96 -8.19 -12.10
C THR A 218 9.08 -9.11 -11.62
N GLU A 219 10.10 -8.52 -10.99
CA GLU A 219 11.19 -9.28 -10.36
C GLU A 219 10.64 -10.28 -9.33
N HIS A 220 9.67 -9.86 -8.52
CA HIS A 220 9.02 -10.71 -7.51
C HIS A 220 8.42 -11.99 -8.11
N TYR A 221 7.77 -11.89 -9.26
CA TYR A 221 7.27 -13.06 -9.98
C TYR A 221 8.43 -13.91 -10.52
N GLN A 222 9.37 -13.30 -11.25
CA GLN A 222 10.44 -14.02 -11.94
C GLN A 222 11.32 -14.80 -10.96
N VAL A 223 11.82 -14.14 -9.91
CA VAL A 223 12.69 -14.75 -8.90
C VAL A 223 11.95 -15.84 -8.14
N THR A 224 10.73 -15.58 -7.67
CA THR A 224 9.95 -16.55 -6.89
C THR A 224 9.58 -17.76 -7.74
N SER A 225 9.07 -17.55 -8.96
CA SER A 225 8.70 -18.63 -9.87
C SER A 225 9.91 -19.49 -10.22
N TYR A 226 11.05 -18.86 -10.56
CA TYR A 226 12.27 -19.57 -10.87
C TYR A 226 12.79 -20.39 -9.68
N PHE A 227 12.84 -19.80 -8.47
CA PHE A 227 13.27 -20.52 -7.27
C PHE A 227 12.38 -21.72 -6.96
N LEU A 228 11.04 -21.58 -7.05
CA LEU A 228 10.11 -22.68 -6.79
C LEU A 228 10.22 -23.81 -7.83
N GLN A 229 10.54 -23.49 -9.09
CA GLN A 229 10.70 -24.48 -10.16
C GLN A 229 12.10 -25.10 -10.21
N HIS A 230 13.14 -24.40 -9.73
CA HIS A 230 14.55 -24.77 -9.89
C HIS A 230 15.36 -24.67 -8.60
N ARG A 231 14.72 -24.92 -7.45
CA ARG A 231 15.29 -24.74 -6.10
C ARG A 231 16.69 -25.32 -5.93
N GLU A 232 16.90 -26.60 -6.26
CA GLU A 232 18.18 -27.28 -6.02
C GLU A 232 19.32 -26.63 -6.81
N ARG A 233 19.11 -26.43 -8.11
CA ARG A 233 20.06 -25.76 -9.00
C ARG A 233 20.40 -24.35 -8.53
N MET A 234 19.40 -23.58 -8.09
CA MET A 234 19.61 -22.22 -7.62
C MET A 234 20.42 -22.18 -6.32
N LEU A 235 20.15 -23.10 -5.38
CA LEU A 235 20.92 -23.22 -4.14
C LEU A 235 22.35 -23.70 -4.38
N GLU A 236 22.57 -24.66 -5.29
CA GLU A 236 23.91 -25.10 -5.68
C GLU A 236 24.76 -23.97 -6.25
N GLN A 237 24.17 -23.12 -7.11
CA GLN A 237 24.86 -21.96 -7.68
C GLN A 237 25.14 -20.89 -6.62
N LEU A 238 24.16 -20.59 -5.77
CA LEU A 238 24.26 -19.56 -4.74
C LEU A 238 25.31 -19.88 -3.66
N PHE A 239 25.49 -21.16 -3.34
CA PHE A 239 26.43 -21.63 -2.32
C PHE A 239 27.74 -22.16 -2.87
N LYS A 240 28.00 -21.97 -4.16
CA LYS A 240 29.29 -22.33 -4.75
C LYS A 240 30.36 -21.39 -4.17
N GLU A 241 31.41 -21.95 -3.58
CA GLU A 241 32.55 -21.14 -3.14
C GLU A 241 33.22 -20.51 -4.37
N ASP A 242 33.50 -19.22 -4.29
CA ASP A 242 34.31 -18.52 -5.28
C ASP A 242 35.77 -18.99 -5.08
N ASP A 243 36.32 -19.71 -6.07
CA ASP A 243 37.74 -20.11 -6.12
C ASP A 243 38.69 -18.89 -6.14
#